data_AF-A0A815IJT7-F1
#
_entry.id   AF-A0A815IJT7-F1
#
_cell.length_a   1.000
_cell.length_b   1.000
_cell.length_c   1.000
_cell.angle_alpha   90.00
_cell.angle_beta   90.00
_cell.angle_gamma   90.00
#
_symmetry.space_group_name_H-M   'P 1'
#
loop_
_entity.id
_entity.type
_entity.pdbx_description
1 polymer ?
#
loop_
_entity_poly.entity_id
_entity_poly.type
_entity_poly.pdbx_seq_one_letter_code
_entity_poly.pdbx_strand_id
1 'polypeptide(L)'
;MPGAHFEAPLVIENKDGWGPIDGTFQYKDMPYQPYSKSDQLGKVADWTGTVYGDKRNNNRYRSQYGVGVGMYQYIHEDDENTFQLVDSTRLPKPAYQKRTRFQQNHFRPQQMQNGRFPTMQKAFVEFATQMALNMDNGWGIVRALVDLFMGKPDGRYLITKDPMKPTLRIYSIPENSFDSEDDASDDDNDQQQN
;
A
#
# COMPACT_ATOMS: atom_id res chain seq x y z
N MET A 1 -6.80 -58.91 -3.94
CA MET A 1 -7.05 -57.55 -4.47
C MET A 1 -8.46 -57.15 -4.04
N PRO A 2 -8.66 -56.05 -3.31
CA PRO A 2 -10.01 -55.56 -3.03
C PRO A 2 -10.67 -55.17 -4.37
N GLY A 3 -11.88 -55.66 -4.61
CA GLY A 3 -12.62 -55.39 -5.85
C GLY A 3 -13.02 -53.92 -5.97
N ALA A 4 -13.24 -53.45 -7.20
CA ALA A 4 -13.74 -52.10 -7.43
C ALA A 4 -15.13 -51.94 -6.79
N HIS A 5 -15.33 -50.85 -6.03
CA HIS A 5 -16.60 -50.50 -5.41
C HIS A 5 -17.22 -49.33 -6.18
N PHE A 6 -18.54 -49.36 -6.33
CA PHE A 6 -19.31 -48.27 -6.93
C PHE A 6 -20.53 -48.01 -6.04
N GLU A 7 -20.63 -46.80 -5.53
CA GLU A 7 -21.81 -46.34 -4.80
C GLU A 7 -22.70 -45.54 -5.75
N ALA A 8 -23.98 -45.91 -5.81
CA ALA A 8 -24.92 -45.23 -6.69
C ALA A 8 -25.11 -43.77 -6.23
N PRO A 9 -25.02 -42.78 -7.15
CA PRO A 9 -25.22 -41.39 -6.80
C PRO A 9 -26.67 -41.14 -6.40
N LEU A 10 -26.87 -40.20 -5.47
CA LEU A 10 -28.20 -39.74 -5.08
C LEU A 10 -28.83 -38.99 -6.26
N VAL A 11 -29.92 -39.56 -6.80
CA VAL A 11 -30.72 -38.93 -7.85
C VAL A 11 -31.93 -38.29 -7.21
N ILE A 12 -32.15 -37.02 -7.52
CA ILE A 12 -33.28 -36.25 -7.03
C ILE A 12 -34.47 -36.46 -7.98
N GLU A 13 -35.59 -36.96 -7.48
CA GLU A 13 -36.80 -37.22 -8.28
C GLU A 13 -37.81 -36.06 -8.19
N ASN A 14 -38.28 -35.59 -9.34
CA ASN A 14 -39.34 -34.59 -9.46
C ASN A 14 -40.63 -35.27 -9.98
N LYS A 15 -41.64 -35.41 -9.13
CA LYS A 15 -42.90 -36.10 -9.48
C LYS A 15 -43.83 -35.25 -10.34
N ASP A 16 -43.76 -33.93 -10.20
CA ASP A 16 -44.74 -32.99 -10.76
C ASP A 16 -44.24 -32.30 -12.05
N GLY A 17 -43.01 -32.58 -12.49
CA GLY A 17 -42.48 -32.01 -13.72
C GLY A 17 -41.05 -32.38 -14.04
N TRP A 18 -40.51 -31.72 -15.07
CA TRP A 18 -39.13 -31.84 -15.51
C TRP A 18 -38.39 -30.55 -15.20
N GLY A 19 -37.35 -30.63 -14.36
CA GLY A 19 -36.51 -29.48 -14.02
C GLY A 19 -35.91 -29.57 -12.62
N PRO A 20 -35.06 -28.59 -12.24
CA PRO A 20 -34.49 -28.51 -10.91
C PRO A 20 -35.60 -28.40 -9.87
N ILE A 21 -35.56 -29.25 -8.84
CA ILE A 21 -36.33 -29.02 -7.62
C ILE A 21 -35.50 -28.17 -6.65
N ASP A 22 -36.17 -27.54 -5.69
CA ASP A 22 -35.71 -26.47 -4.79
C ASP A 22 -34.18 -26.36 -4.61
N GLY A 23 -33.67 -25.13 -4.76
CA GLY A 23 -32.30 -24.80 -5.16
C GLY A 23 -31.18 -25.59 -4.48
N THR A 24 -30.06 -25.73 -5.19
CA THR A 24 -28.87 -26.50 -4.78
C THR A 24 -28.61 -26.38 -3.27
N PHE A 25 -28.81 -27.48 -2.54
CA PHE A 25 -28.79 -27.52 -1.06
C PHE A 25 -27.57 -26.83 -0.43
N GLN A 26 -26.43 -26.82 -1.14
CA GLN A 26 -25.19 -26.20 -0.71
C GLN A 26 -25.25 -24.68 -0.44
N TYR A 27 -26.21 -23.94 -1.02
CA TYR A 27 -26.24 -22.47 -0.95
C TYR A 27 -27.57 -21.88 -0.47
N LYS A 28 -28.46 -22.71 0.10
CA LYS A 28 -29.82 -22.26 0.49
C LYS A 28 -29.82 -21.11 1.50
N ASP A 29 -28.84 -21.12 2.42
CA ASP A 29 -28.77 -20.16 3.53
C ASP A 29 -27.85 -18.95 3.23
N MET A 30 -27.36 -18.81 2.00
CA MET A 30 -26.44 -17.74 1.61
C MET A 30 -27.09 -16.79 0.61
N PRO A 31 -27.09 -15.47 0.85
CA PRO A 31 -27.47 -14.49 -0.17
C PRO A 31 -26.66 -14.67 -1.46
N TYR A 32 -27.37 -14.81 -2.58
CA TYR A 32 -26.72 -14.96 -3.87
C TYR A 32 -26.11 -13.63 -4.33
N GLN A 33 -24.81 -13.64 -4.64
CA GLN A 33 -24.14 -12.54 -5.31
C GLN A 33 -23.29 -13.10 -6.46
N PRO A 34 -23.53 -12.67 -7.71
CA PRO A 34 -22.74 -13.13 -8.85
C PRO A 34 -21.32 -12.58 -8.77
N TYR A 35 -20.35 -13.39 -9.17
CA TYR A 35 -18.93 -13.00 -9.21
C TYR A 35 -18.21 -13.77 -10.32
N SER A 36 -17.06 -13.25 -10.77
CA SER A 36 -16.15 -14.02 -11.63
C SER A 36 -14.90 -14.41 -10.86
N LYS A 37 -14.49 -15.68 -10.96
CA LYS A 37 -13.20 -16.15 -10.43
C LYS A 37 -11.99 -15.55 -11.15
N SER A 38 -12.20 -14.94 -12.32
CA SER A 38 -11.16 -14.27 -13.09
C SER A 38 -10.98 -12.80 -12.72
N ASP A 39 -11.81 -12.24 -11.84
CA ASP A 39 -11.70 -10.84 -11.44
C ASP A 39 -10.37 -10.60 -10.70
N GLN A 40 -9.73 -9.46 -10.97
CA GLN A 40 -8.48 -9.10 -10.33
C GLN A 40 -8.69 -8.82 -8.83
N LEU A 41 -7.81 -9.35 -8.00
CA LEU A 41 -7.78 -9.13 -6.56
C LEU A 41 -6.62 -8.19 -6.18
N GLY A 42 -6.67 -7.61 -4.98
CA GLY A 42 -5.57 -6.76 -4.46
C GLY A 42 -5.88 -5.26 -4.40
N LYS A 43 -7.15 -4.86 -4.48
CA LYS A 43 -7.55 -3.47 -4.20
C LYS A 43 -7.45 -3.19 -2.69
N VAL A 44 -6.72 -2.14 -2.32
CA VAL A 44 -6.61 -1.69 -0.93
C VAL A 44 -7.76 -0.74 -0.57
N ALA A 45 -8.22 -0.83 0.69
CA ALA A 45 -9.10 0.15 1.31
C ALA A 45 -8.24 1.22 2.01
N ASP A 46 -8.48 2.50 1.73
CA ASP A 46 -7.77 3.62 2.34
C ASP A 46 -8.78 4.67 2.83
N TRP A 47 -8.82 4.88 4.15
CA TRP A 47 -9.69 5.86 4.81
C TRP A 47 -9.16 7.29 4.69
N THR A 48 -7.87 7.47 4.39
CA THR A 48 -7.24 8.80 4.19
C THR A 48 -7.44 9.34 2.78
N GLY A 49 -7.80 8.48 1.82
CA GLY A 49 -8.04 8.82 0.42
C GLY A 49 -6.79 9.17 -0.39
N THR A 50 -5.58 8.98 0.16
CA THR A 50 -4.31 9.36 -0.48
C THR A 50 -3.89 8.39 -1.59
N VAL A 51 -4.31 7.12 -1.51
CA VAL A 51 -3.89 6.04 -2.43
C VAL A 51 -4.66 6.05 -3.77
N TYR A 52 -5.82 6.72 -3.85
CA TYR A 52 -6.70 6.67 -5.03
C TYR A 52 -6.42 7.71 -6.13
N GLY A 53 -5.28 8.39 -6.09
CA GLY A 53 -4.93 9.44 -7.05
C GLY A 53 -4.91 8.96 -8.52
N ASP A 54 -4.56 7.69 -8.76
CA ASP A 54 -4.55 7.10 -10.10
C ASP A 54 -5.83 6.32 -10.42
N LYS A 55 -6.73 6.97 -11.17
CA LYS A 55 -8.00 6.39 -11.65
C LYS A 55 -7.81 5.13 -12.51
N ARG A 56 -6.62 4.90 -13.10
CA ARG A 56 -6.33 3.71 -13.91
C ARG A 56 -6.34 2.43 -13.07
N ASN A 57 -5.95 2.52 -11.79
CA ASN A 57 -5.93 1.38 -10.88
C ASN A 57 -7.33 0.96 -10.45
N ASN A 58 -8.26 1.92 -10.35
CA ASN A 58 -9.62 1.62 -9.93
C ASN A 58 -10.40 0.82 -10.97
N ASN A 59 -10.12 1.03 -12.26
CA ASN A 59 -10.77 0.29 -13.35
C ASN A 59 -10.34 -1.18 -13.45
N ARG A 60 -9.13 -1.51 -12.98
CA ARG A 60 -8.56 -2.86 -13.04
C ARG A 60 -9.30 -3.86 -12.14
N TYR A 61 -9.80 -3.38 -11.00
CA TYR A 61 -10.50 -4.19 -9.99
C TYR A 61 -12.03 -4.06 -10.08
N ARG A 62 -12.55 -3.45 -11.16
CA ARG A 62 -13.98 -3.29 -11.35
C ARG A 62 -14.54 -4.58 -11.97
N SER A 63 -15.32 -5.34 -11.18
CA SER A 63 -16.02 -6.52 -11.70
C SER A 63 -17.00 -6.12 -12.80
N GLN A 64 -17.10 -6.95 -13.83
CA GLN A 64 -18.11 -6.83 -14.89
C GLN A 64 -19.46 -7.44 -14.47
N TYR A 65 -19.45 -8.33 -13.47
CA TYR A 65 -20.62 -9.04 -12.98
C TYR A 65 -21.02 -8.49 -11.60
N GLY A 66 -22.33 -8.41 -11.30
CA GLY A 66 -22.81 -8.02 -9.98
C GLY A 66 -22.72 -6.53 -9.63
N VAL A 67 -22.46 -5.64 -10.59
CA VAL A 67 -22.48 -4.19 -10.38
C VAL A 67 -23.89 -3.75 -9.95
N GLY A 68 -24.01 -3.21 -8.73
CA GLY A 68 -25.26 -2.67 -8.19
C GLY A 68 -26.07 -3.60 -7.29
N VAL A 69 -25.63 -4.85 -7.08
CA VAL A 69 -26.30 -5.85 -6.22
C VAL A 69 -25.41 -6.13 -5.01
N GLY A 70 -25.23 -5.13 -4.15
CA GLY A 70 -24.42 -5.26 -2.94
C GLY A 70 -25.20 -5.97 -1.84
N MET A 71 -25.37 -7.30 -1.92
CA MET A 71 -25.96 -8.07 -0.82
C MET A 71 -25.01 -8.12 0.38
N TYR A 72 -23.71 -8.15 0.11
CA TYR A 72 -22.65 -8.09 1.11
C TYR A 72 -21.98 -6.70 1.10
N GLN A 73 -22.76 -5.65 1.38
CA GLN A 73 -22.26 -4.29 1.48
C GLN A 73 -22.71 -3.65 2.79
N TYR A 74 -21.76 -3.05 3.50
CA TYR A 74 -22.05 -2.18 4.64
C TYR A 74 -22.19 -0.73 4.17
N ILE A 75 -23.23 -0.04 4.66
CA ILE A 75 -23.46 1.39 4.45
C ILE A 75 -23.34 2.07 5.81
N HIS A 76 -22.45 3.05 5.92
CA HIS A 76 -22.31 3.87 7.11
C HIS A 76 -23.26 5.06 6.96
N GLU A 77 -24.25 5.18 7.84
CA GLU A 77 -25.32 6.19 7.76
C GLU A 77 -24.98 7.50 8.49
N ASP A 78 -23.98 7.46 9.39
CA ASP A 78 -23.65 8.59 10.27
C ASP A 78 -22.51 9.46 9.73
N ASP A 79 -22.71 10.78 9.78
CA ASP A 79 -21.69 11.77 9.43
C ASP A 79 -20.68 11.93 10.58
N GLU A 80 -19.60 11.14 10.55
CA GLU A 80 -18.49 11.14 11.54
C GLU A 80 -17.83 12.53 11.73
N ASN A 81 -17.98 13.45 10.78
CA ASN A 81 -17.49 14.83 10.87
C ASN A 81 -18.22 15.69 11.91
N THR A 82 -19.31 15.17 12.49
CA THR A 82 -20.09 15.89 13.51
C THR A 82 -19.42 15.85 14.87
N PHE A 83 -18.59 14.83 15.13
CA PHE A 83 -17.95 14.63 16.42
C PHE A 83 -16.64 15.40 16.50
N GLN A 84 -16.44 16.12 17.61
CA GLN A 84 -15.19 16.79 17.92
C GLN A 84 -14.56 16.10 19.12
N LEU A 85 -13.25 15.81 19.02
CA LEU A 85 -12.49 15.34 20.17
C LEU A 85 -12.38 16.49 21.18
N VAL A 86 -12.95 16.32 22.36
CA VAL A 86 -12.85 17.31 23.44
C VAL A 86 -11.43 17.25 24.02
N ASP A 87 -10.68 18.35 23.87
CA ASP A 87 -9.37 18.51 24.51
C ASP A 87 -9.56 19.04 25.94
N SER A 88 -9.15 18.26 26.95
CA SER A 88 -9.11 18.69 28.35
C SER A 88 -7.91 19.59 28.68
N THR A 89 -6.98 19.77 27.74
CA THR A 89 -5.80 20.60 27.94
C THR A 89 -6.05 22.04 27.48
N ARG A 90 -5.77 23.00 28.37
CA ARG A 90 -5.98 24.42 28.11
C ARG A 90 -4.87 24.94 27.18
N LEU A 91 -5.12 25.00 25.88
CA LEU A 91 -4.21 25.66 24.94
C LEU A 91 -4.25 27.19 25.12
N PRO A 92 -3.08 27.87 25.16
CA PRO A 92 -3.01 29.33 25.21
C PRO A 92 -3.50 29.93 23.87
N LYS A 93 -4.42 30.90 23.95
CA LYS A 93 -5.08 31.51 22.79
C LYS A 93 -4.10 32.39 22.00
N PRO A 94 -3.96 32.21 20.67
CA PRO A 94 -3.23 33.17 19.83
C PRO A 94 -4.01 34.48 19.70
N ALA A 95 -3.26 35.59 19.65
CA ALA A 95 -3.78 36.95 19.64
C ALA A 95 -4.68 37.23 18.42
N TYR A 96 -5.75 37.97 18.70
CA TYR A 96 -6.81 38.40 17.80
C TYR A 96 -6.29 39.15 16.55
N GLN A 97 -6.24 38.50 15.40
CA GLN A 97 -6.10 39.19 14.11
C GLN A 97 -7.48 39.54 13.56
N LYS A 98 -7.80 40.85 13.56
CA LYS A 98 -9.00 41.43 12.94
C LYS A 98 -9.01 41.12 11.44
N ARG A 99 -9.99 40.33 11.00
CA ARG A 99 -10.37 40.21 9.58
C ARG A 99 -11.11 41.46 9.13
N THR A 100 -10.50 42.25 8.25
CA THR A 100 -11.22 43.21 7.40
C THR A 100 -11.80 42.44 6.20
N ARG A 101 -13.13 42.36 6.14
CA ARG A 101 -13.87 41.92 4.95
C ARG A 101 -13.97 43.10 3.99
N PHE A 102 -13.37 42.99 2.82
CA PHE A 102 -13.82 43.72 1.64
C PHE A 102 -14.37 42.70 0.64
N GLN A 103 -15.69 42.79 0.43
CA GLN A 103 -16.37 42.22 -0.72
C GLN A 103 -15.95 43.02 -1.94
N GLN A 104 -15.30 42.38 -2.93
CA GLN A 104 -15.24 42.95 -4.27
C GLN A 104 -15.46 41.86 -5.31
N ASN A 105 -16.44 42.15 -6.16
CA ASN A 105 -17.00 41.36 -7.23
C ASN A 105 -16.04 40.39 -7.93
N HIS A 106 -16.55 39.18 -8.10
CA HIS A 106 -16.03 38.15 -8.99
C HIS A 106 -16.15 38.61 -10.45
N PHE A 107 -15.08 39.19 -10.99
CA PHE A 107 -14.71 38.94 -12.38
C PHE A 107 -13.63 37.86 -12.35
N ARG A 108 -13.91 36.74 -13.02
CA ARG A 108 -13.00 35.60 -13.16
C ARG A 108 -12.17 35.86 -14.42
N PRO A 109 -10.88 36.28 -14.33
CA PRO A 109 -10.02 36.20 -15.49
C PRO A 109 -9.72 34.72 -15.69
N GLN A 110 -9.87 34.24 -16.92
CA GLN A 110 -9.30 32.98 -17.35
C GLN A 110 -7.78 33.11 -17.18
N GLN A 111 -7.25 32.62 -16.07
CA GLN A 111 -5.81 32.56 -15.87
C GLN A 111 -5.29 31.41 -16.72
N MET A 112 -4.58 31.78 -17.78
CA MET A 112 -3.68 30.90 -18.50
C MET A 112 -2.80 30.17 -17.49
N GLN A 113 -2.51 28.92 -17.85
CA GLN A 113 -1.75 27.94 -17.11
C GLN A 113 -0.35 28.48 -16.78
N ASN A 114 -0.22 29.20 -15.68
CA ASN A 114 1.08 29.59 -15.15
C ASN A 114 1.72 28.35 -14.54
N GLY A 115 2.78 27.89 -15.19
CA GLY A 115 3.65 26.81 -14.79
C GLY A 115 3.98 26.91 -13.31
N ARG A 116 3.32 26.08 -12.51
CA ARG A 116 3.78 25.72 -11.19
C ARG A 116 4.92 24.74 -11.44
N PHE A 117 6.16 25.20 -11.30
CA PHE A 117 7.25 24.28 -11.03
C PHE A 117 6.79 23.42 -9.84
N PRO A 118 6.74 22.09 -9.99
CA PRO A 118 6.33 21.23 -8.89
C PRO A 118 7.22 21.56 -7.69
N THR A 119 6.62 21.69 -6.51
CA THR A 119 7.40 21.75 -5.28
C THR A 119 8.32 20.52 -5.30
N MET A 120 9.59 20.65 -4.88
CA MET A 120 10.59 19.55 -4.99
C MET A 120 10.04 18.19 -4.52
N GLN A 121 9.14 18.19 -3.55
CA GLN A 121 8.46 16.98 -3.04
C GLN A 121 7.55 16.29 -4.08
N LYS A 122 6.79 17.04 -4.88
CA LYS A 122 5.96 16.47 -5.96
C LYS A 122 6.77 16.09 -7.19
N ALA A 123 7.86 16.81 -7.43
CA ALA A 123 8.79 16.52 -8.54
C ALA A 123 9.45 15.14 -8.39
N PHE A 124 9.82 14.72 -7.18
CA PHE A 124 10.50 13.43 -6.94
C PHE A 124 9.60 12.22 -7.24
N VAL A 125 8.34 12.24 -6.81
CA VAL A 125 7.40 11.12 -7.01
C VAL A 125 7.03 10.99 -8.48
N GLU A 126 6.80 12.12 -9.16
CA GLU A 126 6.52 12.15 -10.59
C GLU A 126 7.74 11.70 -11.41
N PHE A 127 8.95 12.10 -11.01
CA PHE A 127 10.21 11.68 -11.64
C PHE A 127 10.48 10.17 -11.44
N ALA A 128 10.27 9.62 -10.25
CA ALA A 128 10.41 8.18 -10.01
C ALA A 128 9.51 7.36 -10.94
N THR A 129 8.27 7.83 -11.14
CA THR A 129 7.32 7.21 -12.09
C THR A 129 7.83 7.29 -13.53
N GLN A 130 8.41 8.43 -13.93
CA GLN A 130 9.02 8.59 -15.27
C GLN A 130 10.21 7.65 -15.49
N MET A 131 10.97 7.34 -14.44
CA MET A 131 12.07 6.37 -14.48
C MET A 131 11.62 4.91 -14.38
N ALA A 132 10.30 4.63 -14.45
CA ALA A 132 9.71 3.31 -14.23
C ALA A 132 10.07 2.69 -12.87
N LEU A 133 10.34 3.53 -11.87
CA LEU A 133 10.65 3.11 -10.51
C LEU A 133 9.36 3.00 -9.70
N ASN A 134 9.09 1.80 -9.18
CA ASN A 134 7.95 1.54 -8.30
C ASN A 134 8.43 1.53 -6.84
N MET A 135 7.92 2.45 -6.03
CA MET A 135 8.34 2.62 -4.64
C MET A 135 7.91 1.45 -3.74
N ASP A 136 6.78 0.80 -4.04
CA ASP A 136 6.32 -0.39 -3.32
C ASP A 136 7.28 -1.57 -3.59
N ASN A 137 7.72 -1.71 -4.84
CA ASN A 137 8.74 -2.69 -5.21
C ASN A 137 10.09 -2.38 -4.50
N GLY A 138 10.43 -1.09 -4.36
CA GLY A 138 11.63 -0.63 -3.65
C GLY A 138 11.63 -1.06 -2.18
N TRP A 139 10.55 -0.77 -1.44
CA TRP A 139 10.41 -1.21 -0.06
C TRP A 139 10.40 -2.73 0.10
N GLY A 140 9.80 -3.46 -0.85
CA GLY A 140 9.86 -4.92 -0.91
C GLY A 140 11.30 -5.46 -0.98
N ILE A 141 12.16 -4.84 -1.79
CA ILE A 141 13.59 -5.21 -1.91
C ILE A 141 14.32 -4.93 -0.59
N VAL A 142 14.09 -3.77 0.04
CA VAL A 142 14.71 -3.43 1.33
C VAL A 142 14.31 -4.43 2.42
N ARG A 143 13.02 -4.76 2.52
CA ARG A 143 12.54 -5.72 3.51
C ARG A 143 13.16 -7.09 3.30
N ALA A 144 13.25 -7.56 2.06
CA ALA A 144 13.88 -8.83 1.72
C ALA A 144 15.37 -8.86 2.10
N LEU A 145 16.10 -7.75 1.93
CA LEU A 145 17.49 -7.64 2.38
C LEU A 145 17.59 -7.67 3.91
N VAL A 146 16.73 -6.95 4.62
CA VAL A 146 16.70 -6.98 6.09
C VAL A 146 16.45 -8.39 6.60
N ASP A 147 15.46 -9.10 6.05
CA ASP A 147 15.17 -10.49 6.43
C ASP A 147 16.34 -11.43 6.14
N LEU A 148 17.05 -11.21 5.02
CA LEU A 148 18.24 -11.97 4.68
C LEU A 148 19.40 -11.75 5.67
N PHE A 149 19.57 -10.54 6.21
CA PHE A 149 20.60 -10.24 7.20
C PHE A 149 20.20 -10.64 8.62
N MET A 150 18.92 -10.60 8.98
CA MET A 150 18.43 -11.11 10.26
C MET A 150 18.69 -12.61 10.44
N GLY A 151 18.82 -13.38 9.35
CA GLY A 151 19.17 -14.80 9.39
C GLY A 151 20.68 -15.09 9.34
N LYS A 152 21.53 -14.06 9.30
CA LYS A 152 23.00 -14.20 9.25
C LYS A 152 23.62 -13.88 10.61
N PRO A 153 24.81 -14.41 10.92
CA PRO A 153 25.52 -14.04 12.15
C PRO A 153 25.92 -12.56 12.12
N ASP A 154 26.04 -11.96 13.30
CA ASP A 154 26.47 -10.58 13.45
C ASP A 154 27.86 -10.36 12.84
N GLY A 155 28.02 -9.25 12.13
CA GLY A 155 29.25 -8.90 11.45
C GLY A 155 29.05 -7.88 10.33
N ARG A 156 30.14 -7.45 9.69
CA ARG A 156 30.10 -6.55 8.55
C ARG A 156 29.90 -7.35 7.25
N TYR A 157 29.07 -6.84 6.35
CA TYR A 157 28.77 -7.47 5.06
C TYR A 157 28.89 -6.47 3.92
N LEU A 158 29.40 -6.94 2.78
CA LEU A 158 29.49 -6.18 1.53
C LEU A 158 28.49 -6.76 0.52
N ILE A 159 27.65 -5.89 -0.04
CA ILE A 159 26.75 -6.23 -1.16
C ILE A 159 27.36 -5.67 -2.43
N THR A 160 27.54 -6.52 -3.45
CA THR A 160 28.06 -6.10 -4.76
C THR A 160 27.15 -6.58 -5.88
N LYS A 161 27.06 -5.79 -6.95
CA LYS A 161 26.37 -6.20 -8.18
C LYS A 161 27.36 -6.94 -9.08
N ASP A 162 26.99 -8.13 -9.51
CA ASP A 162 27.79 -8.91 -10.47
C ASP A 162 27.85 -8.16 -11.82
N PRO A 163 29.03 -7.87 -12.37
CA PRO A 163 29.14 -7.11 -13.61
C PRO A 163 28.59 -7.89 -14.82
N MET A 164 28.73 -9.22 -14.81
CA MET A 164 28.37 -10.08 -15.94
C MET A 164 26.96 -10.69 -15.79
N LYS A 165 26.43 -10.75 -14.57
CA LYS A 165 25.11 -11.33 -14.28
C LYS A 165 24.20 -10.32 -13.59
N PRO A 166 22.88 -10.31 -13.84
CA PRO A 166 21.94 -9.44 -13.13
C PRO A 166 21.64 -9.98 -11.71
N THR A 167 22.68 -10.14 -10.89
CA THR A 167 22.59 -10.75 -9.55
C THR A 167 23.38 -9.92 -8.55
N LEU A 168 22.85 -9.79 -7.32
CA LEU A 168 23.59 -9.25 -6.18
C LEU A 168 24.29 -10.38 -5.44
N ARG A 169 25.49 -10.11 -4.92
CA ARG A 169 26.29 -11.03 -4.11
C ARG A 169 26.60 -10.40 -2.76
N ILE A 170 26.55 -11.20 -1.71
CA ILE A 170 26.80 -10.77 -0.33
C ILE A 170 28.04 -11.50 0.19
N TYR A 171 29.00 -10.74 0.69
CA TYR A 171 30.23 -11.25 1.29
C TYR A 171 30.31 -10.82 2.74
N SER A 172 30.65 -11.74 3.65
CA SER A 172 31.08 -11.40 5.00
C SER A 172 32.51 -10.88 4.91
N ILE A 173 32.80 -9.77 5.58
CA ILE A 173 34.14 -9.18 5.61
C ILE A 173 34.63 -9.05 7.05
N PRO A 174 35.96 -9.06 7.28
CA PRO A 174 36.53 -8.75 8.58
C PRO A 174 36.12 -7.35 9.07
N GLU A 175 36.03 -7.16 10.38
CA GLU A 175 35.58 -5.89 10.98
C GLU A 175 36.51 -4.72 10.64
N ASN A 176 37.80 -4.99 10.42
CA ASN A 176 38.84 -4.03 10.04
C ASN A 176 39.00 -3.86 8.52
N SER A 177 38.04 -4.29 7.70
CA SER A 177 38.17 -4.24 6.23
C SER A 177 38.06 -2.84 5.61
N PHE A 178 37.55 -1.85 6.35
CA PHE A 178 37.31 -0.49 5.85
C PHE A 178 37.87 0.61 6.76
N ASP A 179 38.50 0.23 7.87
CA ASP A 179 39.12 1.19 8.76
C ASP A 179 40.43 1.61 8.08
N SER A 180 40.44 2.81 7.50
CA SER A 180 41.60 3.41 6.86
C SER A 180 42.72 3.61 7.88
N GLU A 181 43.98 3.39 7.49
CA GLU A 181 45.18 3.61 8.31
C GLU A 181 45.35 5.08 8.80
N ASP A 182 44.42 5.97 8.48
CA ASP A 182 44.41 7.39 8.81
C ASP A 182 43.84 7.72 10.22
N ASP A 183 43.22 6.77 10.92
CA ASP A 183 42.71 6.97 12.29
C ASP A 183 43.76 6.65 13.39
N ALA A 184 45.04 6.52 13.04
CA ALA A 184 46.14 6.24 13.96
C ALA A 184 47.03 7.45 14.28
N SER A 185 46.49 8.68 14.29
CA SER A 185 47.22 9.85 14.79
C SER A 185 46.31 10.91 15.40
N ASP A 186 45.88 10.72 16.65
CA ASP A 186 45.47 11.82 17.54
C ASP A 186 45.34 11.29 18.98
N ASP A 187 46.46 11.00 19.63
CA ASP A 187 46.60 11.20 21.09
C ASP A 187 48.07 11.05 21.51
N ASP A 188 48.76 12.18 21.75
CA ASP A 188 49.80 12.37 22.77
C ASP A 188 50.55 13.69 22.50
N ASN A 189 49.92 14.83 22.83
CA ASN A 189 50.65 16.04 23.21
C ASN A 189 49.74 17.01 23.97
N ASP A 190 49.44 16.68 25.21
CA ASP A 190 49.11 17.69 26.24
C ASP A 190 49.38 17.14 27.64
N GLN A 191 50.60 17.37 28.15
CA GLN A 191 50.91 17.74 29.55
C GLN A 191 52.43 17.75 29.80
N GLN A 192 53.03 18.96 29.86
CA GLN A 192 53.57 19.43 31.15
C GLN A 192 53.79 20.94 31.14
N GLN A 193 53.07 21.60 32.04
CA GLN A 193 53.32 22.96 32.50
C GLN A 193 54.59 22.99 33.36
N ASN A 194 55.21 24.18 33.33
CA ASN A 194 56.05 24.81 34.34
C ASN A 194 57.58 24.69 34.18
#